data_AF-A0A938QGF5-F1
#
_entry.id   AF-A0A938QGF5-F1
#
_cell.length_a   1.000
_cell.length_b   1.000
_cell.length_c   1.000
_cell.angle_alpha   90.00
_cell.angle_beta   90.00
_cell.angle_gamma   90.00
#
_symmetry.space_group_name_H-M   'P 1'
#
loop_
_entity.id
_entity.type
_entity.pdbx_description
1 polymer ?
#
loop_
_entity_poly.entity_id
_entity_poly.type
_entity_poly.pdbx_seq_one_letter_code
_entity_poly.pdbx_strand_id
1 'polypeptide(L)'
;MQHQPNSSGVPRPPEAEGFFTGVQVRPLILGVVVDYIATYFVIYSYFFIYWANQAGGQKPPSPEAITQYMQSYEGMMITLTLGALGTLIGGFAAGLKADSHEIKHGAFVGLGSLTLSFIEQQMAGGELRPMPEWMRAVSILSIIPAGALGGMFASLLKGRRS
;
A
#
# COMPACT_ATOMS: atom_id res chain seq x y z
N MET A 1 50.51 -9.28 40.70
CA MET A 1 50.12 -8.28 39.69
C MET A 1 50.71 -8.69 38.35
N GLN A 2 49.88 -9.12 37.40
CA GLN A 2 50.26 -9.16 35.99
C GLN A 2 49.05 -8.64 35.20
N HIS A 3 49.11 -7.35 34.90
CA HIS A 3 48.23 -6.68 33.96
C HIS A 3 48.62 -7.18 32.56
N GLN A 4 47.71 -7.83 31.84
CA GLN A 4 47.84 -7.96 30.39
C GLN A 4 47.19 -6.73 29.74
N PRO A 5 47.92 -5.95 28.92
CA PRO A 5 47.36 -4.81 28.21
C PRO A 5 46.78 -5.24 26.85
N ASN A 6 45.73 -4.54 26.44
CA ASN A 6 45.24 -4.39 25.07
C ASN A 6 44.79 -5.64 24.31
N SER A 7 43.51 -5.99 24.44
CA SER A 7 42.71 -6.33 23.24
C SER A 7 42.08 -5.03 22.73
N SER A 8 42.76 -4.43 21.75
CA SER A 8 42.28 -3.36 20.89
C SER A 8 40.85 -3.66 20.43
N GLY A 9 39.90 -2.89 20.97
CA GLY A 9 38.52 -2.86 20.48
C GLY A 9 38.51 -2.26 19.08
N VAL A 10 38.79 -3.06 18.07
CA VAL A 10 38.42 -2.73 16.70
C VAL A 10 36.89 -2.84 16.65
N PRO A 11 36.15 -1.73 16.43
CA PRO A 11 34.72 -1.83 16.21
C PRO A 11 34.52 -2.73 14.99
N ARG A 12 33.74 -3.80 15.13
CA ARG A 12 33.39 -4.63 13.98
C ARG A 12 32.73 -3.72 12.94
N PRO A 13 33.07 -3.84 11.65
CA PRO A 13 32.37 -3.10 10.61
C PRO A 13 30.86 -3.32 10.78
N PRO A 14 30.02 -2.29 10.65
CA PRO A 14 28.57 -2.49 10.67
C PRO A 14 28.24 -3.51 9.58
N GLU A 15 27.71 -4.65 10.00
CA GLU A 15 27.29 -5.71 9.09
C GLU A 15 26.25 -5.08 8.16
N ALA A 16 26.48 -5.14 6.84
CA ALA A 16 25.55 -4.56 5.89
C ALA A 16 24.25 -5.34 5.98
N GLU A 17 23.28 -4.82 6.71
CA GLU A 17 21.94 -5.41 6.76
C GLU A 17 21.38 -5.41 5.33
N GLY A 18 21.24 -6.61 4.77
CA GLY A 18 20.66 -6.78 3.44
C GLY A 18 19.26 -6.17 3.36
N PHE A 19 18.82 -5.82 2.16
CA PHE A 19 17.54 -5.13 1.91
C PHE A 19 16.32 -5.82 2.54
N PHE A 20 16.33 -7.16 2.62
CA PHE A 20 15.26 -7.97 3.21
C PHE A 20 15.44 -8.32 4.69
N THR A 21 16.52 -7.84 5.33
CA THR A 21 16.81 -8.14 6.73
C THR A 21 15.72 -7.57 7.63
N GLY A 22 15.20 -8.42 8.52
CA GLY A 22 14.13 -8.06 9.47
C GLY A 22 12.73 -8.03 8.87
N VAL A 23 12.55 -8.36 7.58
CA VAL A 23 11.22 -8.41 6.93
C VAL A 23 10.56 -9.76 7.21
N GLN A 24 9.38 -9.70 7.82
CA GLN A 24 8.55 -10.85 8.10
C GLN A 24 7.49 -11.02 7.02
N VAL A 25 7.34 -12.25 6.51
CA VAL A 25 6.39 -12.56 5.43
C VAL A 25 4.93 -12.48 5.91
N ARG A 26 4.63 -12.89 7.15
CA ARG A 26 3.25 -12.92 7.67
C ARG A 26 2.62 -11.52 7.76
N PRO A 27 3.27 -10.50 8.35
CA PRO A 27 2.76 -9.13 8.32
C PRO A 27 2.59 -8.58 6.90
N LEU A 28 3.49 -8.92 5.98
CA LEU A 28 3.41 -8.48 4.59
C LEU A 28 2.14 -9.01 3.90
N ILE A 29 1.89 -10.32 3.98
CA ILE A 29 0.68 -10.94 3.41
C ILE A 29 -0.57 -10.29 4.01
N LEU A 30 -0.60 -10.11 5.33
CA LEU A 30 -1.71 -9.46 6.00
C LEU A 30 -1.94 -8.04 5.46
N GLY A 31 -0.88 -7.24 5.32
CA GLY A 31 -0.98 -5.88 4.82
C GLY A 31 -1.50 -5.79 3.39
N VAL A 32 -1.03 -6.66 2.49
CA VAL A 32 -1.52 -6.70 1.11
C VAL A 32 -2.99 -7.12 1.05
N VAL A 33 -3.40 -8.11 1.86
CA VAL A 33 -4.82 -8.51 1.94
C VAL A 33 -5.70 -7.38 2.49
N VAL A 34 -5.23 -6.69 3.53
CA VAL A 34 -5.95 -5.55 4.12
C VAL A 34 -6.07 -4.41 3.12
N ASP A 35 -5.00 -4.07 2.41
CA ASP A 35 -5.04 -3.08 1.33
C ASP A 35 -6.08 -3.46 0.28
N TYR A 36 -6.00 -4.69 -0.23
CA TYR A 36 -6.94 -5.17 -1.24
C TYR A 36 -8.40 -5.01 -0.80
N ILE A 37 -8.74 -5.53 0.38
CA ILE A 37 -10.11 -5.43 0.91
C ILE A 37 -10.51 -3.97 1.13
N ALA A 38 -9.64 -3.16 1.73
CA ALA A 38 -9.91 -1.75 2.01
C ALA A 38 -10.14 -0.94 0.72
N THR A 39 -9.28 -1.12 -0.27
CA THR A 39 -9.36 -0.44 -1.57
C THR A 39 -10.69 -0.76 -2.25
N TYR A 40 -11.05 -2.03 -2.40
CA TYR A 40 -12.32 -2.40 -3.02
C TYR A 40 -13.53 -1.92 -2.21
N PHE A 41 -13.50 -2.10 -0.89
CA PHE A 41 -14.58 -1.66 -0.01
C PHE A 41 -14.83 -0.15 -0.13
N VAL A 42 -13.77 0.65 -0.11
CA VAL A 42 -13.85 2.11 -0.18
C VAL A 42 -14.28 2.57 -1.57
N ILE A 43 -13.76 1.96 -2.64
CA ILE A 43 -14.18 2.27 -4.02
C ILE A 43 -15.67 1.96 -4.22
N TYR A 44 -16.13 0.77 -3.84
CA TYR A 44 -17.55 0.41 -3.98
C TYR A 44 -18.45 1.30 -3.12
N SER A 45 -18.02 1.62 -1.88
CA SER A 45 -18.78 2.53 -1.00
C SER A 45 -18.87 3.94 -1.58
N TYR A 46 -17.76 4.46 -2.13
CA TYR A 46 -17.74 5.76 -2.80
C TYR A 46 -18.73 5.80 -3.96
N PHE A 47 -18.69 4.81 -4.84
CA PHE A 47 -19.60 4.73 -5.98
C PHE A 47 -21.06 4.58 -5.54
N PHE A 48 -21.33 3.76 -4.54
CA PHE A 48 -22.68 3.59 -4.00
C PHE A 48 -23.24 4.93 -3.50
N ILE A 49 -22.47 5.69 -2.72
CA ILE A 49 -22.90 6.98 -2.18
C ILE A 49 -23.03 8.05 -3.28
N TYR A 50 -22.05 8.14 -4.17
CA TYR A 50 -22.06 9.10 -5.28
C TYR A 50 -23.33 8.96 -6.13
N TRP A 51 -23.68 7.73 -6.49
CA TRP A 51 -24.87 7.45 -7.29
C TRP A 51 -26.17 7.57 -6.51
N ALA A 52 -26.20 7.20 -5.23
CA ALA A 52 -27.36 7.44 -4.38
C ALA A 52 -27.72 8.94 -4.33
N ASN A 53 -26.71 9.81 -4.33
CA ASN A 53 -26.88 11.26 -4.31
C ASN A 53 -27.19 11.85 -5.71
N GLN A 54 -26.58 11.36 -6.78
CA GLN A 54 -26.85 11.86 -8.14
C GLN A 54 -28.18 11.39 -8.73
N ALA A 55 -28.61 10.16 -8.44
CA ALA A 55 -29.74 9.55 -9.13
C ALA A 55 -31.10 9.96 -8.56
N GLY A 56 -31.19 10.61 -7.39
CA GLY A 56 -32.47 10.87 -6.73
C GLY A 56 -33.33 9.59 -6.57
N GLY A 57 -32.71 8.41 -6.55
CA GLY A 57 -33.38 7.10 -6.52
C GLY A 57 -33.74 6.46 -7.88
N GLN A 58 -33.46 7.09 -9.03
CA GLN A 58 -33.85 6.55 -10.34
C GLN A 58 -32.72 5.74 -11.00
N LYS A 59 -32.67 4.46 -10.62
CA LYS A 59 -31.87 3.34 -11.14
C LYS A 59 -30.36 3.37 -10.86
N PRO A 60 -29.78 2.21 -10.48
CA PRO A 60 -28.33 2.07 -10.41
C PRO A 60 -27.69 2.29 -11.79
N PRO A 61 -26.48 2.84 -11.87
CA PRO A 61 -25.78 3.05 -13.13
C PRO A 61 -25.54 1.71 -13.85
N SER A 62 -25.54 1.75 -15.19
CA SER A 62 -25.12 0.59 -15.96
C SER A 62 -23.61 0.33 -15.74
N PRO A 63 -23.14 -0.93 -15.86
CA PRO A 63 -21.71 -1.24 -15.76
C PRO A 63 -20.83 -0.40 -16.69
N GLU A 64 -21.33 -0.05 -17.87
CA GLU A 64 -20.64 0.77 -18.86
C GLU A 64 -20.48 2.21 -18.38
N ALA A 65 -21.50 2.78 -17.74
CA ALA A 65 -21.44 4.14 -17.19
C ALA A 65 -20.42 4.23 -16.04
N ILE A 66 -20.35 3.21 -15.18
CA ILE A 66 -19.32 3.10 -14.12
C ILE A 66 -17.93 3.05 -14.76
N THR A 67 -17.75 2.20 -15.78
CA THR A 67 -16.48 2.02 -16.46
C THR A 67 -16.02 3.31 -17.14
N GLN A 68 -16.92 4.02 -17.81
CA GLN A 68 -16.62 5.32 -18.44
C GLN A 68 -16.23 6.38 -17.40
N TYR A 69 -16.93 6.45 -16.27
CA TYR A 69 -16.57 7.38 -15.20
C TYR A 69 -15.21 7.05 -14.59
N MET A 70 -14.90 5.76 -14.33
CA MET A 70 -13.58 5.34 -13.85
C MET A 70 -12.45 5.69 -14.82
N GLN A 71 -12.76 5.81 -16.11
CA GLN A 71 -11.83 6.25 -17.16
C GLN A 71 -11.81 7.77 -17.38
N SER A 72 -12.65 8.53 -16.67
CA SER A 72 -12.57 10.00 -16.65
C SER A 72 -11.39 10.45 -15.79
N TYR A 73 -10.91 11.68 -16.01
CA TYR A 73 -9.84 12.26 -15.18
C TYR A 73 -10.22 12.27 -13.69
N GLU A 74 -11.45 12.64 -13.38
CA GLU A 74 -11.97 12.64 -12.01
C GLU A 74 -11.97 11.24 -11.40
N GLY A 75 -12.54 10.26 -12.12
CA GLY A 75 -12.58 8.88 -11.67
C GLY A 75 -11.20 8.28 -11.44
N MET A 76 -10.23 8.57 -12.32
CA MET A 76 -8.83 8.15 -12.14
C MET A 76 -8.21 8.77 -10.88
N MET A 77 -8.39 10.07 -10.65
CA MET A 77 -7.83 10.74 -9.47
C MET A 77 -8.45 10.22 -8.18
N ILE A 78 -9.76 9.94 -8.18
CA ILE A 78 -10.46 9.34 -7.04
C ILE A 78 -9.93 7.94 -6.79
N THR A 79 -9.89 7.05 -7.78
CA THR A 79 -9.44 5.67 -7.58
C THR A 79 -7.99 5.61 -7.14
N LEU A 80 -7.11 6.49 -7.63
CA LEU A 80 -5.75 6.62 -7.13
C LEU A 80 -5.71 7.05 -5.66
N THR A 81 -6.49 8.05 -5.28
CA THR A 81 -6.53 8.55 -3.90
C THR A 81 -7.04 7.45 -2.96
N LEU A 82 -8.14 6.79 -3.33
CA LEU A 82 -8.72 5.71 -2.54
C LEU A 82 -7.81 4.48 -2.48
N GLY A 83 -7.14 4.14 -3.57
CA GLY A 83 -6.13 3.07 -3.61
C GLY A 83 -4.93 3.39 -2.73
N ALA A 84 -4.39 4.61 -2.79
CA ALA A 84 -3.32 5.05 -1.90
C ALA A 84 -3.74 5.01 -0.42
N LEU A 85 -4.98 5.37 -0.10
CA LEU A 85 -5.53 5.23 1.25
C LEU A 85 -5.62 3.77 1.68
N GLY A 86 -6.08 2.88 0.81
CA GLY A 86 -6.09 1.43 1.05
C GLY A 86 -4.69 0.90 1.34
N THR A 87 -3.70 1.28 0.53
CA THR A 87 -2.30 0.89 0.75
C THR A 87 -1.73 1.45 2.04
N LEU A 88 -2.08 2.69 2.41
CA LEU A 88 -1.70 3.26 3.70
C LEU A 88 -2.28 2.43 4.86
N ILE A 89 -3.55 2.03 4.79
CA ILE A 89 -4.19 1.18 5.79
C ILE A 89 -3.53 -0.21 5.84
N GLY A 90 -3.25 -0.81 4.70
CA GLY A 90 -2.54 -2.08 4.60
C GLY A 90 -1.13 -2.02 5.18
N GLY A 91 -0.39 -0.95 4.85
CA GLY A 91 0.95 -0.68 5.39
C GLY A 91 0.92 -0.47 6.91
N PHE A 92 -0.09 0.22 7.42
CA PHE A 92 -0.33 0.37 8.86
C PHE A 92 -0.61 -0.97 9.53
N ALA A 93 -1.48 -1.81 8.96
CA ALA A 93 -1.77 -3.15 9.48
C ALA A 93 -0.53 -4.06 9.51
N ALA A 94 0.26 -4.07 8.44
CA ALA A 94 1.53 -4.79 8.39
C ALA A 94 2.51 -4.26 9.44
N GLY A 95 2.66 -2.95 9.55
CA GLY A 95 3.50 -2.31 10.55
C GLY A 95 3.08 -2.65 11.98
N LEU A 96 1.78 -2.68 12.28
CA LEU A 96 1.28 -3.08 13.60
C LEU A 96 1.62 -4.54 13.92
N LYS A 97 1.54 -5.42 12.92
CA LYS A 97 1.77 -6.86 13.10
C LYS A 97 3.25 -7.25 13.11
N ALA A 98 4.12 -6.46 12.50
CA ALA A 98 5.56 -6.72 12.49
C ALA A 98 6.18 -6.53 13.87
N ASP A 99 7.21 -7.29 14.25
CA ASP A 99 7.89 -7.09 15.54
C ASP A 99 8.96 -5.99 15.48
N SER A 100 9.38 -5.61 14.27
CA SER A 100 10.35 -4.55 14.00
C SER A 100 10.21 -4.04 12.57
N HIS A 101 10.86 -2.91 12.26
CA HIS A 101 10.97 -2.38 10.90
C HIS A 101 9.61 -2.08 10.23
N GLU A 102 8.72 -1.38 10.94
CA GLU A 102 7.34 -1.14 10.50
C GLU A 102 7.26 -0.38 9.17
N ILE A 103 8.12 0.63 8.98
CA ILE A 103 8.19 1.41 7.75
C ILE A 103 8.60 0.52 6.56
N LYS A 104 9.58 -0.40 6.76
CA LYS A 104 10.00 -1.34 5.71
C LYS A 104 8.84 -2.25 5.32
N HIS A 105 8.12 -2.82 6.30
CA HIS A 105 6.95 -3.65 6.03
C HIS A 105 5.87 -2.90 5.26
N GLY A 106 5.59 -1.65 5.66
CA GLY A 106 4.66 -0.78 4.93
C GLY A 106 5.08 -0.55 3.48
N ALA A 107 6.35 -0.26 3.22
CA ALA A 107 6.87 -0.09 1.85
C ALA A 107 6.72 -1.38 1.03
N PHE A 108 6.99 -2.55 1.63
CA PHE A 108 6.79 -3.84 0.96
C PHE A 108 5.32 -4.14 0.68
N VAL A 109 4.38 -3.69 1.53
CA VAL A 109 2.95 -3.78 1.20
C VAL A 109 2.67 -3.00 -0.07
N GLY A 110 3.14 -1.76 -0.19
CA GLY A 110 2.96 -0.98 -1.43
C GLY A 110 3.55 -1.68 -2.67
N LEU A 111 4.72 -2.30 -2.55
CA LEU A 111 5.30 -3.10 -3.63
C LEU A 111 4.46 -4.34 -3.97
N GLY A 112 3.95 -5.04 -2.95
CA GLY A 112 3.07 -6.20 -3.11
C GLY A 112 1.76 -5.83 -3.79
N SER A 113 1.16 -4.72 -3.41
CA SER A 113 -0.08 -4.20 -3.99
C SER A 113 0.09 -3.75 -5.44
N LEU A 114 1.21 -3.09 -5.78
CA LEU A 114 1.54 -2.81 -7.19
C LEU A 114 1.66 -4.10 -8.00
N THR A 115 2.35 -5.11 -7.45
CA THR A 115 2.52 -6.41 -8.10
C THR A 115 1.16 -7.07 -8.36
N LEU A 116 0.28 -7.07 -7.36
CA LEU A 116 -1.08 -7.61 -7.49
C LEU A 116 -1.88 -6.85 -8.56
N SER A 117 -1.81 -5.52 -8.56
CA SER A 117 -2.48 -4.67 -9.55
C SER A 117 -2.00 -4.96 -10.98
N PHE A 118 -0.70 -5.18 -11.19
CA PHE A 118 -0.17 -5.59 -12.48
C PHE A 118 -0.70 -6.96 -12.92
N ILE A 119 -0.80 -7.93 -11.99
CA ILE A 119 -1.36 -9.25 -12.27
C ILE A 119 -2.83 -9.14 -12.68
N GLU A 120 -3.63 -8.36 -11.96
CA GLU A 120 -5.04 -8.12 -12.29
C GLU A 120 -5.21 -7.48 -13.68
N GLN A 121 -4.38 -6.49 -13.99
CA GLN A 121 -4.41 -5.85 -15.31
C GLN A 121 -4.13 -6.85 -16.44
N GLN A 122 -3.20 -7.79 -16.24
CA GLN A 122 -2.89 -8.83 -17.23
C GLN A 122 -4.02 -9.86 -17.35
N MET A 123 -4.65 -10.24 -16.24
CA MET A 123 -5.78 -11.19 -16.22
C MET A 123 -7.05 -10.61 -16.84
N ALA A 124 -7.25 -9.29 -16.80
CA ALA A 124 -8.41 -8.60 -17.35
C ALA A 124 -8.48 -8.59 -18.90
N GLY A 125 -7.55 -9.26 -19.60
CA GLY A 125 -7.70 -9.64 -21.01
C GLY A 125 -7.83 -8.50 -22.03
N GLY A 126 -7.55 -7.25 -21.65
CA GLY A 126 -7.65 -6.09 -22.54
C GLY A 126 -9.05 -5.48 -22.69
N GLU A 127 -10.03 -5.89 -21.87
CA GLU A 127 -11.38 -5.28 -21.89
C GLU A 127 -11.39 -3.83 -21.37
N LEU A 128 -10.36 -3.45 -20.62
CA LEU A 128 -10.17 -2.09 -20.11
C LEU A 128 -9.29 -1.29 -21.08
N ARG A 129 -9.71 -0.05 -21.40
CA ARG A 129 -8.82 0.89 -22.10
C ARG A 129 -7.48 0.97 -21.34
N PRO A 130 -6.34 0.96 -22.05
CA PRO A 130 -5.05 1.09 -21.40
C PRO A 130 -4.99 2.41 -20.63
N MET A 131 -4.68 2.31 -19.34
CA MET A 131 -4.52 3.49 -18.48
C MET A 131 -3.43 4.41 -19.06
N PRO A 132 -3.64 5.74 -19.08
CA PRO A 132 -2.63 6.69 -19.54
C PRO A 132 -1.28 6.50 -18.82
N GLU A 133 -0.18 6.65 -19.55
CA GLU A 133 1.17 6.38 -19.00
C GLU A 133 1.53 7.29 -17.82
N TRP A 134 1.14 8.57 -17.86
CA TRP A 134 1.36 9.50 -16.76
C TRP A 134 0.65 9.03 -15.48
N MET A 135 -0.56 8.48 -15.63
CA MET A 135 -1.35 7.98 -14.50
C MET A 135 -0.72 6.73 -13.90
N ARG A 136 -0.14 5.87 -14.76
CA ARG A 136 0.66 4.72 -14.32
C ARG A 136 1.88 5.15 -13.52
N ALA A 137 2.63 6.12 -14.03
CA ALA A 137 3.81 6.64 -13.35
C ALA A 137 3.46 7.22 -11.98
N VAL A 138 2.41 8.06 -11.90
CA VAL A 138 1.93 8.64 -10.64
C VAL A 138 1.49 7.54 -9.67
N SER A 139 0.77 6.52 -10.13
CA SER A 139 0.33 5.41 -9.29
C SER A 139 1.53 4.66 -8.69
N ILE A 140 2.50 4.27 -9.51
CA ILE A 140 3.72 3.59 -9.04
C ILE A 140 4.46 4.45 -8.01
N LEU A 141 4.62 5.75 -8.28
CA LEU A 141 5.30 6.68 -7.40
C LEU A 141 4.55 6.96 -6.09
N SER A 142 3.23 6.75 -6.05
CA SER A 142 2.40 7.06 -4.89
C SER A 142 2.21 5.88 -3.95
N ILE A 143 2.09 4.66 -4.48
CA ILE A 143 1.66 3.49 -3.71
C ILE A 143 2.74 3.02 -2.72
N ILE A 144 4.02 2.98 -3.12
CA ILE A 144 5.10 2.58 -2.19
C ILE A 144 5.22 3.59 -1.03
N PRO A 145 5.28 4.92 -1.27
CA PRO A 145 5.25 5.90 -0.18
C PRO A 145 4.01 5.82 0.70
N ALA A 146 2.83 5.58 0.12
CA ALA A 146 1.60 5.42 0.90
C ALA A 146 1.69 4.25 1.89
N GLY A 147 2.19 3.10 1.43
CA GLY A 147 2.45 1.95 2.31
C GLY A 147 3.48 2.27 3.40
N ALA A 148 4.58 2.92 3.05
CA ALA A 148 5.62 3.33 3.99
C ALA A 148 5.08 4.30 5.07
N LEU A 149 4.22 5.26 4.69
CA LEU A 149 3.53 6.16 5.61
C LEU A 149 2.63 5.39 6.58
N GLY A 150 1.91 4.38 6.10
CA GLY A 150 1.16 3.46 6.95
C GLY A 150 2.06 2.80 8.01
N GLY A 151 3.20 2.25 7.58
CA GLY A 151 4.20 1.68 8.48
C GLY A 151 4.77 2.69 9.49
N MET A 152 4.95 3.96 9.07
CA MET A 152 5.39 5.05 9.95
C MET A 152 4.37 5.32 11.06
N PHE A 153 3.08 5.39 10.74
CA PHE A 153 2.04 5.56 11.77
C PHE A 153 2.01 4.39 12.75
N ALA A 154 2.23 3.16 12.29
CA ALA A 154 2.31 1.99 13.16
C ALA A 154 3.51 2.08 14.12
N SER A 155 4.66 2.52 13.62
CA SER A 155 5.87 2.75 14.43
C SER A 155 5.62 3.81 15.52
N LEU A 156 5.01 4.94 15.16
CA LEU A 156 4.67 6.00 16.11
C LEU A 156 3.70 5.53 17.20
N LEU A 157 2.72 4.69 16.85
CA LEU A 157 1.76 4.15 17.82
C LEU A 157 2.42 3.17 18.79
N LYS A 158 3.35 2.34 18.31
CA LYS A 158 4.11 1.39 19.14
C LYS A 158 5.09 2.08 20.06
N GLY A 159 5.82 3.07 19.57
CA GLY A 159 6.75 3.86 20.38
C GLY A 159 6.07 4.65 21.50
N ARG A 160 4.75 4.90 21.41
CA ARG A 160 3.95 5.48 22.51
C ARG A 160 3.54 4.46 23.60
N ARG A 161 3.65 3.16 23.33
CA ARG A 161 3.24 2.07 24.24
C ARG A 161 4.41 1.42 24.98
N SER A 162 5.64 1.70 24.57
CA SER A 162 6.90 1.30 25.23
C SER A 162 7.34 2.34 26.25
#